data_AF-A0A6C0JX73-F1
#
_entry.id   AF-A0A6C0JX73-F1
#
_cell.length_a   1.000
_cell.length_b   1.000
_cell.length_c   1.000
_cell.angle_alpha   90.00
_cell.angle_beta   90.00
_cell.angle_gamma   90.00
#
_symmetry.space_group_name_H-M   'P 1'
#
loop_
_entity.id
_entity.type
_entity.pdbx_description
1 polymer ?
#
loop_
_entity_poly.entity_id
_entity_poly.type
_entity_poly.pdbx_seq_one_letter_code
_entity_poly.pdbx_strand_id
1 'polypeptide(L)'
;MASVSAFNDMMGQFIAELHKTFPKEGGIKKFMTSFELLRDTNPRKCVEAYMKGVGPYSEKISNKDDTFITEDILNIDFIKDLNMKDKWSKCSPKTRDAIWQYLQTLYMLGTAISAVPDETLFAIEKLAQEAAKTIQGGGSGGLDEASLQKMMSGFLGGMMKK
;
A
#
# COMPACT_ATOMS: atom_id res chain seq x y z
N MET A 1 3.40 -9.36 -7.06
CA MET A 1 3.20 -7.89 -7.12
C MET A 1 2.73 -7.43 -5.75
N ALA A 2 3.20 -6.29 -5.25
CA ALA A 2 2.60 -5.68 -4.06
C ALA A 2 1.12 -5.37 -4.35
N SER A 3 0.23 -5.69 -3.41
CA SER A 3 -1.21 -5.47 -3.56
C SER A 3 -1.76 -4.81 -2.29
N VAL A 4 -2.91 -4.14 -2.43
CA VAL A 4 -3.63 -3.57 -1.28
C VAL A 4 -3.90 -4.63 -0.21
N SER A 5 -4.25 -5.87 -0.61
CA SER A 5 -4.41 -6.99 0.33
C SER A 5 -3.13 -7.29 1.09
N ALA A 6 -2.00 -7.47 0.38
CA ALA A 6 -0.73 -7.80 1.01
C ALA A 6 -0.28 -6.72 2.02
N PHE A 7 -0.50 -5.45 1.70
CA PHE A 7 -0.27 -4.35 2.65
C PHE A 7 -1.19 -4.46 3.88
N ASN A 8 -2.50 -4.65 3.67
CA ASN A 8 -3.47 -4.72 4.75
C ASN A 8 -3.25 -5.94 5.66
N ASP A 9 -2.84 -7.07 5.10
CA ASP A 9 -2.51 -8.28 5.85
C ASP A 9 -1.26 -8.03 6.71
N MET A 10 -0.23 -7.40 6.15
CA MET A 10 1.00 -7.04 6.88
C MET A 10 0.73 -6.03 8.00
N MET A 11 -0.13 -5.03 7.75
CA MET A 11 -0.54 -4.05 8.76
C MET A 11 -1.33 -4.72 9.88
N GLY A 12 -2.27 -5.61 9.54
CA GLY A 12 -3.03 -6.39 10.51
C GLY A 12 -2.12 -7.24 11.40
N GLN A 13 -1.15 -7.94 10.80
CA GLN A 13 -0.15 -8.73 11.55
C GLN A 13 0.70 -7.85 12.47
N PHE A 14 1.16 -6.70 11.98
CA PHE A 14 1.92 -5.74 12.78
C PHE A 14 1.14 -5.30 14.03
N ILE A 15 -0.11 -4.88 13.85
CA ILE A 15 -0.96 -4.42 14.95
C ILE A 15 -1.25 -5.57 15.94
N ALA A 16 -1.49 -6.79 15.44
CA ALA A 16 -1.74 -7.95 16.28
C ALA A 16 -0.50 -8.33 17.14
N GLU A 17 0.69 -8.34 16.56
CA GLU A 17 1.94 -8.60 17.29
C GLU A 17 2.27 -7.47 18.28
N LEU A 18 1.99 -6.21 17.91
CA LEU A 18 2.09 -5.07 18.84
C LEU A 18 1.13 -5.23 20.03
N HIS A 19 -0.14 -5.59 19.79
CA HIS A 19 -1.12 -5.80 20.86
C HIS A 19 -0.73 -6.96 21.77
N LYS A 20 -0.21 -8.06 21.21
CA LYS A 20 0.33 -9.18 21.99
C LYS A 20 1.53 -8.80 22.85
N THR A 21 2.40 -7.93 22.32
CA THR A 21 3.61 -7.46 23.03
C THR A 21 3.28 -6.43 24.11
N PHE A 22 2.28 -5.57 23.86
CA PHE A 22 1.86 -4.50 24.78
C PHE A 22 0.36 -4.60 25.10
N PRO A 23 -0.10 -5.68 25.75
CA PRO A 23 -1.53 -5.96 25.93
C PRO A 23 -2.28 -4.95 26.81
N LYS A 24 -1.54 -4.12 27.56
CA LYS A 24 -2.09 -3.05 28.40
C LYS A 24 -2.18 -1.69 27.70
N GLU A 25 -1.70 -1.58 26.46
CA GLU A 25 -1.76 -0.33 25.70
C GLU A 25 -3.11 -0.20 25.00
N GLY A 26 -4.02 0.58 25.60
CA GLY A 26 -5.37 0.76 25.08
C GLY A 26 -5.40 1.39 23.68
N GLY A 27 -4.40 2.20 23.34
CA GLY A 27 -4.27 2.83 22.03
C GLY A 27 -4.11 1.82 20.89
N ILE A 28 -3.30 0.77 21.09
CA ILE A 28 -3.10 -0.29 20.07
C ILE A 28 -4.41 -1.04 19.81
N LYS A 29 -5.18 -1.37 20.86
CA LYS A 29 -6.48 -2.03 20.71
C LYS A 29 -7.50 -1.16 19.96
N LYS A 30 -7.52 0.16 20.27
CA LYS A 30 -8.36 1.12 19.55
C LYS A 30 -8.00 1.19 18.08
N PHE A 31 -6.70 1.30 17.78
CA PHE A 31 -6.20 1.34 16.41
C PHE A 31 -6.50 0.04 15.65
N MET A 32 -6.37 -1.12 16.28
CA MET A 32 -6.74 -2.41 15.67
C MET A 32 -8.20 -2.41 15.22
N THR A 33 -9.11 -1.93 16.07
CA THR A 33 -10.54 -1.87 15.77
C THR A 33 -10.85 -0.89 14.63
N SER A 34 -10.25 0.31 14.65
CA SER A 34 -10.46 1.31 13.59
C SER A 34 -9.83 0.90 12.26
N PHE A 35 -8.66 0.24 12.31
CA PHE A 35 -8.01 -0.32 11.14
C PHE A 35 -8.84 -1.43 10.51
N GLU A 36 -9.37 -2.38 11.29
CA GLU A 36 -10.22 -3.47 10.78
C GLU A 36 -11.47 -2.90 10.08
N LEU A 37 -12.15 -1.94 10.72
CA LEU A 37 -13.31 -1.27 10.11
C LEU A 37 -12.94 -0.56 8.80
N LEU A 38 -11.83 0.19 8.78
CA LEU A 38 -11.38 0.89 7.58
C LEU A 38 -10.98 -0.09 6.48
N ARG A 39 -10.30 -1.18 6.83
CA ARG A 39 -9.91 -2.23 5.88
C ARG A 39 -11.13 -2.86 5.23
N ASP A 40 -12.17 -3.15 6.01
CA ASP A 40 -13.36 -3.84 5.54
C ASP A 40 -14.26 -2.92 4.70
N THR A 41 -14.26 -1.61 4.98
CA THR A 41 -15.08 -0.62 4.26
C THR A 41 -14.37 0.04 3.08
N ASN A 42 -13.07 0.32 3.19
CA ASN A 42 -12.24 0.92 2.16
C ASN A 42 -10.76 0.48 2.29
N PRO A 43 -10.41 -0.71 1.78
CA PRO A 43 -9.09 -1.29 1.98
C PRO A 43 -7.95 -0.47 1.37
N ARG A 44 -8.20 0.27 0.28
CA ARG A 44 -7.19 1.16 -0.32
C ARG A 44 -6.92 2.38 0.57
N LYS A 45 -7.92 2.85 1.31
CA LYS A 45 -7.77 4.00 2.21
C LYS A 45 -6.76 3.76 3.33
N CYS A 46 -6.60 2.51 3.77
CA CYS A 46 -5.54 2.14 4.72
C CYS A 46 -4.15 2.47 4.18
N VAL A 47 -3.88 2.12 2.91
CA VAL A 47 -2.60 2.40 2.24
C VAL A 47 -2.39 3.89 2.09
N GLU A 48 -3.40 4.61 1.58
CA GLU A 48 -3.34 6.06 1.39
C GLU A 48 -3.09 6.81 2.69
N ALA A 49 -3.83 6.47 3.75
CA ALA A 49 -3.73 7.13 5.05
C ALA A 49 -2.36 6.87 5.70
N TYR A 50 -1.86 5.64 5.59
CA TYR A 50 -0.51 5.31 6.03
C TYR A 50 0.53 6.11 5.26
N MET A 51 0.54 6.03 3.93
CA MET A 51 1.56 6.68 3.09
C MET A 51 1.52 8.21 3.18
N LYS A 52 0.33 8.82 3.31
CA LYS A 52 0.19 10.25 3.57
C LYS A 52 0.86 10.64 4.90
N GLY A 53 0.73 9.79 5.91
CA GLY A 53 1.28 10.02 7.25
C GLY A 53 2.78 9.77 7.35
N VAL A 54 3.24 8.62 6.85
CA VAL A 54 4.63 8.16 7.02
C VAL A 54 5.56 8.59 5.88
N GLY A 55 5.02 8.94 4.71
CA GLY A 55 5.78 9.33 3.51
C GLY A 55 6.87 10.38 3.77
N PRO A 56 6.57 11.48 4.49
CA PRO A 56 7.57 12.50 4.83
C PRO A 56 8.74 12.00 5.68
N TYR A 57 8.62 10.84 6.33
CA TYR A 57 9.59 10.28 7.26
C TYR A 57 10.37 9.10 6.67
N SER A 58 10.38 8.95 5.35
CA SER A 58 11.00 7.82 4.65
C SER A 58 12.46 7.59 5.04
N GLU A 59 13.27 8.63 5.13
CA GLU A 59 14.68 8.55 5.53
C GLU A 59 14.82 8.02 6.97
N LYS A 60 14.00 8.51 7.90
CA LYS A 60 14.00 8.02 9.29
C LYS A 60 13.60 6.56 9.38
N ILE A 61 12.62 6.13 8.57
CA ILE A 61 12.19 4.72 8.51
C ILE A 61 13.29 3.84 7.92
N SER A 62 13.97 4.28 6.87
CA SER A 62 15.09 3.56 6.27
C SER A 62 16.27 3.42 7.24
N ASN A 63 16.60 4.49 7.97
CA ASN A 63 17.73 4.53 8.90
C ASN A 63 17.40 3.99 10.29
N LYS A 64 16.15 3.56 10.54
CA LYS A 64 15.66 3.14 11.87
C LYS A 64 15.90 4.21 12.94
N ASP A 65 15.65 5.47 12.59
CA ASP A 65 15.81 6.60 13.51
C ASP A 65 14.69 6.58 14.56
N ASP A 66 15.07 6.30 15.81
CA ASP A 66 14.16 6.19 16.96
C ASP A 66 13.32 7.46 17.18
N THR A 67 13.76 8.63 16.73
CA THR A 67 12.98 9.88 16.83
C THR A 67 11.63 9.78 16.10
N PHE A 68 11.54 8.95 15.06
CA PHE A 68 10.27 8.67 14.40
C PHE A 68 9.24 8.07 15.38
N ILE A 69 9.66 7.10 16.19
CA ILE A 69 8.78 6.41 17.15
C ILE A 69 8.53 7.25 18.40
N THR A 70 9.53 8.01 18.85
CA THR A 70 9.43 8.76 20.12
C THR A 70 8.83 10.15 19.97
N GLU A 71 8.82 10.72 18.76
CA GLU A 71 8.41 12.10 18.51
C GLU A 71 7.44 12.20 17.33
N ASP A 72 7.85 11.77 16.14
CA ASP A 72 7.09 12.05 14.91
C ASP A 72 5.75 11.31 14.83
N ILE A 73 5.70 10.05 15.29
CA ILE A 73 4.52 9.19 15.19
C ILE A 73 3.28 9.80 15.85
N LEU A 74 3.48 10.64 16.87
CA LEU A 74 2.41 11.32 17.60
C LEU A 74 1.66 12.36 16.74
N ASN A 75 2.30 12.83 15.67
CA ASN A 75 1.73 13.80 14.74
C ASN A 75 1.01 13.14 13.55
N ILE A 76 1.05 11.81 13.46
CA ILE A 76 0.49 11.07 12.31
C ILE A 76 -0.88 10.53 12.70
N ASP A 77 -1.95 11.19 12.24
CA ASP A 77 -3.34 10.82 12.58
C ASP A 77 -3.67 9.34 12.39
N PHE A 78 -3.10 8.71 11.37
CA PHE A 78 -3.35 7.30 11.08
C PHE A 78 -2.74 6.34 12.12
N ILE A 79 -1.60 6.67 12.75
CA ILE A 79 -0.87 5.72 13.63
C ILE A 79 -0.51 6.27 15.02
N LYS A 80 -0.86 7.53 15.32
CA LYS A 80 -0.55 8.17 16.61
C LYS A 80 -1.09 7.40 17.82
N ASP A 81 -2.20 6.71 17.65
CA ASP A 81 -2.85 5.93 18.70
C ASP A 81 -2.04 4.68 19.11
N LEU A 82 -1.01 4.28 18.34
CA LEU A 82 -0.09 3.23 18.79
C LEU A 82 0.67 3.62 20.07
N ASN A 83 0.84 4.92 20.33
CA ASN A 83 1.37 5.48 21.58
C ASN A 83 2.65 4.78 22.09
N MET A 84 3.64 4.65 21.21
CA MET A 84 4.83 3.82 21.46
C MET A 84 5.94 4.53 22.24
N LYS A 85 5.87 5.87 22.39
CA LYS A 85 6.92 6.71 22.98
C LYS A 85 7.43 6.18 24.33
N ASP A 86 6.52 5.98 25.28
CA ASP A 86 6.89 5.58 26.65
C ASP A 86 7.26 4.09 26.78
N LYS A 87 6.96 3.30 25.75
CA LYS A 87 7.29 1.87 25.68
C LYS A 87 8.60 1.61 24.96
N TRP A 88 8.99 2.51 24.05
CA TRP A 88 10.13 2.30 23.17
C TRP A 88 11.43 2.04 23.95
N SER A 89 11.70 2.84 24.98
CA SER A 89 12.86 2.68 25.86
C SER A 89 12.91 1.33 26.58
N LYS A 90 11.74 0.71 26.83
CA LYS A 90 11.60 -0.58 27.51
C LYS A 90 11.60 -1.78 26.56
N CYS A 91 11.56 -1.54 25.24
CA CYS A 91 11.62 -2.60 24.25
C CYS A 91 13.02 -3.23 24.22
N SER A 92 13.07 -4.56 24.10
CA SER A 92 14.32 -5.25 23.80
C SER A 92 14.82 -4.88 22.40
N PRO A 93 16.12 -5.01 22.10
CA PRO A 93 16.65 -4.79 20.75
C PRO A 93 15.90 -5.60 19.69
N LYS A 94 15.61 -6.88 19.97
CA LYS A 94 14.84 -7.75 19.09
C LYS A 94 13.43 -7.24 18.81
N THR A 95 12.77 -6.69 19.83
CA THR A 95 11.43 -6.09 19.68
C THR A 95 11.48 -4.84 18.81
N ARG A 96 12.47 -3.96 19.03
CA ARG A 96 12.65 -2.76 18.20
C ARG A 96 12.95 -3.11 16.75
N ASP A 97 13.81 -4.10 16.52
CA ASP A 97 14.12 -4.60 15.18
C ASP A 97 12.88 -5.16 14.47
N ALA A 98 12.04 -5.92 15.16
CA ALA A 98 10.80 -6.43 14.59
C ALA A 98 9.84 -5.30 14.19
N ILE A 99 9.69 -4.28 15.05
CA ILE A 99 8.85 -3.11 14.77
C ILE A 99 9.36 -2.38 13.52
N TRP A 100 10.68 -2.17 13.43
CA TRP A 100 11.29 -1.54 12.26
C TRP A 100 11.11 -2.35 10.98
N GLN A 101 11.25 -3.68 11.04
CA GLN A 101 11.01 -4.56 9.89
C GLN A 101 9.58 -4.42 9.35
N TYR A 102 8.58 -4.34 10.24
CA TYR A 102 7.20 -4.07 9.82
C TYR A 102 7.07 -2.71 9.15
N LEU A 103 7.56 -1.64 9.77
CA LEU A 103 7.45 -0.28 9.22
C LEU A 103 8.12 -0.15 7.85
N GLN A 104 9.31 -0.72 7.68
CA GLN A 104 10.04 -0.72 6.41
C GLN A 104 9.32 -1.54 5.34
N THR A 105 8.80 -2.73 5.70
CA THR A 105 8.04 -3.58 4.77
C THR A 105 6.75 -2.88 4.33
N LEU A 106 6.01 -2.29 5.27
CA LEU A 106 4.80 -1.51 4.98
C LEU A 106 5.11 -0.31 4.09
N TYR A 107 6.20 0.41 4.35
CA TYR A 107 6.62 1.53 3.52
C TYR A 107 6.98 1.10 2.09
N MET A 108 7.70 -0.01 1.93
CA MET A 108 8.02 -0.57 0.62
C MET A 108 6.75 -0.99 -0.14
N LEU A 109 5.84 -1.73 0.51
CA LEU A 109 4.57 -2.15 -0.09
C LEU A 109 3.70 -0.95 -0.46
N GLY A 110 3.57 0.02 0.44
CA GLY A 110 2.79 1.24 0.22
C GLY A 110 3.36 2.07 -0.92
N THR A 111 4.69 2.21 -1.01
CA THR A 111 5.34 2.90 -2.13
C THR A 111 5.08 2.17 -3.45
N ALA A 112 5.21 0.84 -3.50
CA ALA A 112 4.94 0.06 -4.71
C ALA A 112 3.48 0.17 -5.17
N ILE A 113 2.52 0.23 -4.24
CA ILE A 113 1.10 0.40 -4.54
C ILE A 113 0.80 1.84 -5.01
N SER A 114 1.37 2.83 -4.34
CA SER A 114 1.18 4.27 -4.67
C SER A 114 1.92 4.69 -5.94
N ALA A 115 2.96 3.97 -6.34
CA ALA A 115 3.69 4.20 -7.58
C ALA A 115 2.88 3.81 -8.83
N VAL A 116 1.71 3.18 -8.67
CA VAL A 116 0.73 3.00 -9.73
C VAL A 116 -0.24 4.18 -9.66
N PRO A 117 -0.14 5.18 -10.55
CA PRO A 117 -1.07 6.30 -10.57
C PRO A 117 -2.51 5.80 -10.72
N ASP A 118 -3.47 6.43 -10.05
CA ASP A 118 -4.89 6.12 -10.19
C ASP A 118 -5.35 6.21 -11.66
N GLU A 119 -4.73 7.11 -12.42
CA GLU A 119 -4.93 7.26 -13.87
C GLU A 119 -4.49 6.00 -14.65
N THR A 120 -3.48 5.28 -14.17
CA THR A 120 -3.01 4.03 -14.79
C THR A 120 -3.94 2.87 -14.47
N LEU A 121 -4.55 2.82 -13.28
CA LEU A 121 -5.60 1.85 -12.97
C LEU A 121 -6.86 2.10 -13.81
N PHE A 122 -7.28 3.35 -13.95
CA PHE A 122 -8.38 3.73 -14.84
C PHE A 122 -8.07 3.40 -16.30
N ALA A 123 -6.83 3.62 -16.74
CA ALA A 123 -6.38 3.25 -18.08
C ALA A 123 -6.44 1.73 -18.30
N ILE A 124 -6.03 0.91 -17.32
CA ILE A 124 -6.11 -0.56 -17.37
C ILE A 124 -7.57 -1.03 -17.40
N GLU A 125 -8.46 -0.44 -16.59
CA GLU A 125 -9.90 -0.75 -16.62
C GLU A 125 -10.53 -0.39 -17.96
N LYS A 126 -10.19 0.78 -18.53
CA LYS A 126 -10.63 1.16 -19.87
C LYS A 126 -10.12 0.18 -20.93
N LEU A 127 -8.85 -0.20 -20.87
CA LEU A 127 -8.24 -1.16 -21.79
C LEU A 127 -8.93 -2.53 -21.71
N ALA A 128 -9.23 -3.01 -20.50
CA ALA A 128 -9.95 -4.25 -20.28
C ALA A 128 -11.40 -4.18 -20.81
N GLN A 129 -12.09 -3.05 -20.59
CA GLN A 129 -13.42 -2.82 -21.14
C GLN A 129 -13.44 -2.74 -22.67
N GLU A 130 -12.45 -2.10 -23.29
CA GLU A 130 -12.29 -2.03 -24.74
C GLU A 130 -11.96 -3.40 -25.34
N ALA A 131 -11.08 -4.18 -24.71
CA ALA A 131 -10.79 -5.56 -25.10
C ALA A 131 -12.05 -6.44 -25.01
N ALA A 132 -12.82 -6.33 -23.91
CA ALA A 132 -14.07 -7.07 -23.73
C ALA A 132 -15.14 -6.66 -24.75
N LYS A 133 -15.26 -5.35 -25.06
CA LYS A 133 -16.18 -4.86 -26.11
C LYS A 133 -15.80 -5.34 -27.51
N THR A 134 -14.50 -5.43 -27.81
CA THR A 134 -14.01 -5.95 -29.09
C THR A 134 -14.33 -7.44 -29.23
N ILE A 135 -14.26 -8.20 -28.14
CA ILE A 135 -14.62 -9.63 -28.10
C ILE A 135 -16.14 -9.86 -28.12
N GLN A 136 -16.93 -9.01 -27.45
CA GLN A 136 -18.40 -9.12 -27.43
C GLN A 136 -19.09 -8.53 -28.66
N GLY A 137 -18.45 -7.57 -29.36
CA GLY A 137 -18.97 -6.93 -30.57
C GLY A 137 -18.59 -7.64 -31.88
N GLY A 138 -17.64 -8.59 -31.83
CA GLY A 138 -17.20 -9.38 -32.99
C GLY A 138 -17.73 -10.80 -32.90
N GLY A 139 -18.83 -11.08 -33.59
CA GLY A 139 -19.29 -12.45 -33.80
C GLY A 139 -18.18 -13.33 -34.41
N SER A 140 -17.99 -14.51 -33.81
CA SER A 140 -17.41 -15.71 -34.42
C SER A 140 -16.43 -15.49 -35.58
N GLY A 141 -15.18 -15.17 -35.26
CA GLY A 141 -14.08 -15.16 -36.23
C GLY A 141 -12.83 -14.74 -35.51
N GLY A 142 -11.85 -15.63 -35.41
CA GLY A 142 -10.62 -15.42 -34.65
C GLY A 142 -9.95 -14.08 -34.95
N LEU A 143 -9.19 -13.58 -33.98
CA LEU A 143 -8.27 -12.46 -34.15
C LEU A 143 -7.41 -12.73 -35.38
N ASP A 144 -7.80 -12.15 -36.52
CA ASP A 144 -7.07 -12.31 -37.77
C ASP A 144 -5.76 -11.55 -37.63
N GLU A 145 -4.67 -12.20 -38.04
CA GLU A 145 -3.30 -11.71 -37.94
C GLU A 145 -3.16 -10.34 -38.61
N ALA A 146 -3.95 -10.08 -39.66
CA ALA A 146 -4.05 -8.79 -40.32
C ALA A 146 -4.58 -7.66 -39.40
N SER A 147 -5.53 -7.96 -38.51
CA SER A 147 -6.08 -6.99 -37.55
C SER A 147 -5.04 -6.67 -36.47
N LEU A 148 -4.30 -7.67 -36.01
CA LEU A 148 -3.22 -7.51 -35.05
C LEU A 148 -2.06 -6.70 -35.65
N GLN A 149 -1.68 -6.99 -36.89
CA GLN A 149 -0.58 -6.30 -37.59
C GLN A 149 -0.93 -4.83 -37.90
N LYS A 150 -2.20 -4.54 -38.20
CA LYS A 150 -2.71 -3.16 -38.36
C LYS A 150 -2.69 -2.37 -37.05
N MET A 151 -3.01 -3.02 -35.94
CA MET A 151 -2.96 -2.41 -34.62
C MET A 151 -1.50 -2.12 -34.18
N MET A 152 -0.58 -3.05 -34.45
CA MET A 152 0.85 -2.90 -34.16
C MET A 152 1.52 -1.80 -35.00
N SER A 153 1.16 -1.67 -36.28
CA SER A 153 1.69 -0.61 -37.15
C SER A 153 1.18 0.79 -36.77
N GLY A 154 -0.06 0.92 -36.32
CA GLY A 154 -0.60 2.17 -35.77
C GLY A 154 0.12 2.60 -34.49
N PHE A 155 0.42 1.63 -33.62
CA PHE A 155 1.17 1.88 -32.37
C PHE A 155 2.62 2.31 -32.64
N LEU A 156 3.34 1.59 -33.50
CA LEU A 156 4.72 1.93 -33.90
C LEU A 156 4.81 3.30 -34.61
N GLY A 157 3.84 3.61 -35.47
CA GLY A 157 3.77 4.91 -36.16
C GLY A 157 3.53 6.09 -35.22
N GLY A 158 2.78 5.89 -34.14
CA GLY A 158 2.59 6.89 -33.08
C GLY A 158 3.82 7.11 -32.21
N MET A 159 4.65 6.07 -32.06
CA MET A 159 5.87 6.09 -31.22
C MET A 159 7.07 6.73 -31.93
N MET A 160 7.17 6.62 -33.26
CA MET A 160 8.22 7.30 -34.05
C MET A 160 7.96 8.79 -34.30
N LYS A 161 6.76 9.29 -33.94
CA LYS A 161 6.37 10.69 -34.15
C LYS A 161 6.47 11.56 -32.88
N LYS A 162 7.18 11.10 -31.86
CA LYS A 162 7.51 11.85 -30.64
C LYS A 162 9.01 11.99 -30.49
#